data_AF-A0A2T4CGH6-F1
#
_entry.id   AF-A0A2T4CGH6-F1
#
_cell.length_a   1.000
_cell.length_b   1.000
_cell.length_c   1.000
_cell.angle_alpha   90.00
_cell.angle_beta   90.00
_cell.angle_gamma   90.00
#
_symmetry.space_group_name_H-M   'P 1'
#
loop_
_entity.id
_entity.type
_entity.pdbx_description
1 polymer ?
#
loop_
_entity_poly.entity_id
_entity_poly.type
_entity_poly.pdbx_seq_one_letter_code
_entity_poly.pdbx_strand_id
1 'polypeptide(L)' 'MDAPSSNPLLSTQKSSQLQAVLHPLVLLTISDYITRHTLREQKGPIIGALLGQQNGREITIEHAFECHVQEAPQ' A
#
# COMPACT_ATOMS: atom_id res chain seq x y z
N MET A 1 -19.39 14.26 -19.07
CA MET A 1 -17.94 14.45 -18.85
C MET A 1 -17.78 14.71 -17.37
N ASP A 2 -17.60 13.66 -16.58
CA ASP A 2 -17.40 13.78 -15.13
C ASP A 2 -16.02 14.36 -14.86
N ALA A 3 -15.97 15.50 -14.17
CA ALA A 3 -14.73 16.06 -13.66
C ALA A 3 -14.17 15.10 -12.59
N PRO A 4 -12.84 14.87 -12.53
CA PRO A 4 -12.27 14.01 -11.51
C PRO A 4 -12.58 14.59 -10.14
N SER A 5 -13.31 13.83 -9.32
CA SER A 5 -13.58 14.16 -7.93
C SER A 5 -12.26 14.36 -7.18
N SER A 6 -11.97 15.58 -6.77
CA SER A 6 -10.75 15.93 -6.03
C SER A 6 -10.75 15.15 -4.71
N ASN A 7 -9.86 14.16 -4.56
CA ASN A 7 -9.74 13.40 -3.33
C ASN A 7 -9.14 14.32 -2.24
N PRO A 8 -9.87 14.66 -1.17
CA PRO A 8 -9.40 15.60 -0.15
C PRO A 8 -8.19 15.10 0.63
N LEU A 9 -7.85 13.80 0.55
CA LEU A 9 -6.67 13.21 1.17
C LEU A 9 -5.42 13.25 0.28
N LEU A 10 -5.56 13.62 -1.00
CA LEU A 10 -4.44 13.79 -1.91
C LEU A 10 -3.96 15.25 -1.89
N SER A 11 -2.81 15.48 -1.26
CA SER A 11 -2.13 16.77 -1.32
C SER A 11 -1.47 16.97 -2.69
N THR A 12 -1.65 18.15 -3.29
CA THR A 12 -0.95 18.58 -4.51
C THR A 12 0.35 19.33 -4.21
N GLN A 13 0.71 19.50 -2.93
CA GLN A 13 1.94 20.15 -2.53
C GLN A 13 3.15 19.29 -2.93
N LYS A 14 4.27 19.93 -3.27
CA LYS A 14 5.49 19.22 -3.62
C LYS A 14 5.93 18.35 -2.44
N SER A 15 6.10 17.05 -2.71
CA SER A 15 6.58 16.10 -1.71
C SER A 15 7.90 16.57 -1.11
N SER A 16 8.08 16.32 0.19
CA SER A 16 9.42 16.30 0.78
C SER A 16 10.30 15.35 -0.04
N GLN A 17 11.59 15.66 -0.23
CA GLN A 17 12.56 14.89 -1.03
C GLN A 17 12.93 13.54 -0.38
N LEU A 18 11.93 12.85 0.18
CA LEU A 18 12.04 11.53 0.76
C LEU A 18 12.11 10.48 -0.35
N GLN A 19 13.07 9.58 -0.27
CA GLN A 19 13.26 8.50 -1.22
C GLN A 19 12.75 7.20 -0.59
N ALA A 20 11.77 6.55 -1.22
CA ALA A 20 11.32 5.23 -0.83
C ALA A 20 11.99 4.18 -1.73
N VAL A 21 12.64 3.19 -1.13
CA VAL A 21 13.30 2.08 -1.83
C VAL A 21 12.56 0.79 -1.49
N LEU A 22 11.97 0.16 -2.50
CA LEU A 22 11.29 -1.12 -2.33
C LEU A 22 12.25 -2.28 -2.57
N HIS A 23 12.35 -3.19 -1.59
CA HIS A 23 13.04 -4.46 -1.82
C HIS A 23 12.21 -5.34 -2.77
N PRO A 24 12.82 -6.05 -3.75
CA PRO A 24 12.08 -6.89 -4.70
C PRO A 24 11.17 -7.93 -4.05
N LEU A 25 11.59 -8.47 -2.89
CA LEU A 25 10.77 -9.41 -2.11
C LEU A 25 9.40 -8.82 -1.76
N VAL A 26 9.31 -7.54 -1.42
CA VAL A 26 8.04 -6.89 -1.06
C VAL A 26 7.07 -6.88 -2.23
N LEU A 27 7.56 -6.58 -3.44
CA LEU A 27 6.73 -6.62 -4.66
C LEU A 27 6.20 -8.02 -4.92
N LEU A 28 7.04 -9.04 -4.75
CA LEU A 28 6.63 -10.44 -4.91
C LEU A 28 5.58 -10.82 -3.86
N THR A 29 5.76 -10.42 -2.60
CA THR A 29 4.81 -10.70 -1.53
C THR A 29 3.45 -10.05 -1.79
N ILE A 30 3.42 -8.78 -2.20
CA ILE A 30 2.17 -8.09 -2.56
C ILE A 30 1.49 -8.77 -3.76
N SER A 31 2.26 -9.16 -4.77
CA SER A 31 1.73 -9.84 -5.97
C SER A 31 1.13 -11.21 -5.64
N ASP A 32 1.78 -11.95 -4.73
CA ASP A 32 1.30 -13.22 -4.22
C ASP A 32 0.00 -13.05 -3.40
N TYR A 33 -0.10 -12.02 -2.54
CA TYR A 33 -1.35 -11.70 -1.84
C TYR A 33 -2.49 -11.38 -2.81
N ILE A 34 -2.25 -10.55 -3.83
CA ILE A 34 -3.24 -10.25 -4.87
C ILE A 34 -3.71 -11.54 -5.54
N THR A 35 -2.76 -12.38 -5.96
CA THR A 35 -3.06 -13.64 -6.64
C THR A 35 -3.91 -14.56 -5.76
N ARG A 36 -3.55 -14.74 -4.48
CA ARG A 36 -4.33 -15.53 -3.53
C ARG A 36 -5.73 -14.96 -3.29
N HIS A 37 -5.84 -13.64 -3.13
CA HIS A 37 -7.12 -12.97 -2.92
C HIS A 37 -8.07 -13.20 -4.10
N THR A 38 -7.56 -13.05 -5.34
CA THR A 38 -8.32 -13.29 -6.56
C THR A 38 -8.71 -14.76 -6.73
N LEU A 39 -7.77 -15.70 -6.57
CA LEU A 39 -8.06 -17.14 -6.74
C LEU A 39 -9.02 -17.70 -5.68
N ARG A 40 -9.08 -17.07 -4.50
CA ARG A 40 -10.01 -17.44 -3.43
C ARG A 40 -11.34 -16.70 -3.51
N GLU A 41 -11.55 -15.88 -4.54
CA GLU A 41 -12.75 -15.05 -4.73
C GLU A 41 -13.07 -14.20 -3.49
N GLN A 42 -12.03 -13.76 -2.77
CA GLN A 42 -12.19 -12.87 -1.64
C GLN A 42 -12.70 -11.51 -2.14
N LYS A 43 -13.56 -10.89 -1.34
CA LYS A 43 -14.20 -9.61 -1.68
C LYS A 43 -13.62 -8.49 -0.84
N GLY A 44 -13.67 -7.28 -1.37
CA GLY A 44 -13.20 -6.06 -0.71
C GLY A 44 -11.76 -5.69 -1.06
N PRO A 45 -11.23 -4.62 -0.47
CA PRO A 45 -9.87 -4.17 -0.74
C PRO A 45 -8.84 -5.05 -0.06
N ILE A 46 -7.68 -5.22 -0.71
CA ILE A 46 -6.50 -5.80 -0.09
C ILE A 46 -5.77 -4.68 0.66
N ILE A 47 -5.66 -4.82 1.97
CA ILE A 47 -4.97 -3.87 2.84
C ILE A 47 -3.79 -4.58 3.47
N GLY A 48 -2.66 -3.87 3.61
CA GLY A 48 -1.46 -4.42 4.20
C GLY A 48 -0.61 -3.38 4.91
N ALA A 49 0.39 -3.87 5.66
CA ALA A 49 1.37 -3.06 6.34
C ALA A 49 2.75 -3.23 5.70
N LEU A 50 3.53 -2.14 5.65
CA LEU A 50 4.91 -2.12 5.18
C LEU A 50 5.83 -1.86 6.37
N LEU A 51 6.90 -2.64 6.46
CA LEU A 51 7.92 -2.52 7.49
C LEU A 51 9.30 -2.42 6.84
N GLY A 52 10.18 -1.65 7.47
CA GLY A 52 11.55 -1.45 7.02
C GLY A 52 12.23 -0.37 7.85
N GLN A 53 13.22 0.30 7.28
CA GLN A 53 14.09 1.22 8.02
C GLN A 53 14.01 2.63 7.44
N GLN A 54 14.20 3.63 8.30
CA GLN A 54 14.34 5.02 7.88
C GLN A 54 15.76 5.50 8.21
N ASN A 55 16.52 5.79 7.16
CA ASN A 55 17.88 6.32 7.22
C ASN A 55 17.86 7.78 6.72
N GLY A 56 17.54 8.70 7.64
CA GLY A 56 17.39 10.11 7.31
C GLY A 56 16.20 10.35 6.36
N ARG A 57 16.50 10.60 5.08
CA ARG A 57 15.49 10.83 4.02
C ARG A 57 15.25 9.60 3.14
N GLU A 58 15.98 8.52 3.36
CA GLU A 58 15.75 7.26 2.68
C GLU A 58 14.89 6.37 3.57
N ILE A 59 13.83 5.79 3.01
CA ILE A 59 13.01 4.75 3.64
C ILE A 59 13.17 3.48 2.83
N THR A 60 13.74 2.45 3.43
CA THR A 60 13.74 1.10 2.87
C THR A 60 12.47 0.39 3.27
N ILE A 61 11.86 -0.31 2.32
CA ILE A 61 10.67 -1.13 2.53
C ILE A 61 11.09 -2.57 2.29
N GLU A 62 11.19 -3.33 3.36
CA GLU A 62 11.85 -4.64 3.40
C GLU A 62 10.84 -5.78 3.58
N HIS A 63 9.71 -5.50 4.20
CA HIS A 63 8.66 -6.48 4.48
C HIS A 63 7.27 -5.92 4.19
N ALA A 64 6.38 -6.80 3.73
CA ALA A 64 4.96 -6.52 3.56
C ALA A 64 4.11 -7.63 4.18
N PHE A 65 3.01 -7.22 4.81
CA PHE A 65 2.08 -8.09 5.51
C PHE A 65 0.67 -7.82 5.02
N GLU A 66 -0.13 -8.87 4.86
CA GLU A 66 -1.57 -8.70 4.68
C GLU A 66 -2.24 -8.39 6.02
N CYS A 67 -3.25 -7.53 6.00
CA CYS A 67 -4.07 -7.23 7.16
C CYS A 67 -5.44 -7.87 6.99
N HIS A 68 -5.86 -8.67 7.96
CA HIS A 68 -7.26 -9.07 8.06
C HIS A 68 -8.09 -7.86 8.45
N VAL A 69 -8.89 -7.37 7.51
CA VAL A 69 -9.77 -6.23 7.71
C VAL A 69 -11.21 -6.68 7.86
N GLN A 70 -11.92 -6.08 8.80
CA GLN A 70 -13.37 -6.20 8.93
C GLN A 70 -13.97 -4.82 8.67
N GLU A 71 -15.15 -4.79 8.06
CA GLU A 71 -15.90 -3.56 7.91
C GLU A 71 -16.20 -2.98 9.31
N ALA A 72 -15.99 -1.67 9.47
CA ALA A 72 -16.23 -1.03 10.75
C ALA A 72 -17.69 -1.27 11.17
N PRO A 73 -17.97 -1.62 12.44
CA PRO A 73 -19.34 -1.70 12.92
C PRO A 73 -20.00 -0.32 12.75
N GLN A 74 -21.24 -0.33 12.23
CA GLN A 74 -22.04 0.88 12.04
C GLN A 74 -22.40 1.54 13.38
#